data_AF-A0A7V6DD14-F1
#
_entry.id   AF-A0A7V6DD14-F1
#
_cell.length_a   1.000
_cell.length_b   1.000
_cell.length_c   1.000
_cell.angle_alpha   90.00
_cell.angle_beta   90.00
_cell.angle_gamma   90.00
#
_symmetry.space_group_name_H-M   'P 1'
#
loop_
_entity.id
_entity.type
_entity.pdbx_description
1 polymer ?
#
loop_
_entity_poly.entity_id
_entity_poly.type
_entity_poly.pdbx_seq_one_letter_code
_entity_poly.pdbx_strand_id
1 'polypeptide(L)' 'MAAEGRCPMSTRQYSIDPTDRLRRLRRTKALRRLVQETTLSPDDFIYPLFVQEGT' A
#
# COMPACT_ATOMS: atom_id res chain seq x y z
N MET A 1 44.74 6.88 18.57
CA MET A 1 44.46 5.49 18.16
C MET A 1 43.37 4.98 19.08
N ALA A 2 42.14 4.69 18.70
CA ALA A 2 41.58 4.39 17.39
C ALA A 2 40.47 5.39 17.00
N ALA A 3 40.37 5.61 15.69
CA ALA A 3 39.23 6.23 15.03
C ALA A 3 38.08 5.21 14.92
N GLU A 4 36.99 5.63 14.27
CA GLU A 4 35.84 4.83 13.80
C GLU A 4 34.76 4.60 14.87
N GLY A 5 33.50 5.01 14.72
CA GLY A 5 32.81 5.63 13.62
C GLY A 5 31.37 5.75 14.10
N ARG A 6 31.01 6.88 14.72
CA ARG A 6 29.60 7.16 14.96
C ARG A 6 28.99 7.48 13.61
N CYS A 7 28.34 6.48 13.03
CA CYS A 7 27.50 6.64 11.85
C CYS A 7 26.54 7.81 12.13
N PRO A 8 26.65 8.96 11.44
CA PRO A 8 25.61 9.98 11.52
C PRO A 8 24.53 9.53 10.55
N MET A 9 23.92 8.38 10.80
CA MET A 9 22.60 8.12 10.23
C MET A 9 21.68 9.05 10.98
N SER A 10 21.64 10.28 10.45
CA SER A 10 20.48 11.16 10.43
C SER A 10 19.26 10.25 10.30
N THR A 11 18.74 9.86 11.45
CA THR A 11 17.41 9.30 11.54
C THR A 11 16.59 10.50 11.13
N ARG A 12 16.11 10.54 9.88
CA ARG A 12 15.08 11.50 9.48
C ARG A 12 14.04 11.37 10.58
N GLN A 13 13.92 12.40 11.41
CA GLN A 13 13.01 12.42 12.54
C GLN A 13 11.60 12.51 11.94
N TYR A 14 11.08 11.39 11.45
CA TYR A 14 9.68 11.26 11.07
C TYR A 14 8.91 11.11 12.38
N SER A 15 8.66 12.25 13.05
CA SER A 15 7.76 12.28 14.19
C SER A 15 6.34 12.10 13.66
N ILE A 16 5.87 10.86 13.63
CA ILE A 16 4.43 10.59 13.52
C ILE A 16 3.80 11.22 14.76
N ASP A 17 3.02 12.29 14.57
CA ASP A 17 2.24 12.87 15.66
C ASP A 17 1.36 11.76 16.26
N PRO A 18 1.35 11.54 17.60
CA PRO A 18 0.47 10.57 18.23
C PRO A 18 -1.02 10.75 17.92
N THR A 19 -1.40 11.93 17.41
CA THR A 19 -2.72 12.29 16.88
C THR A 19 -2.97 11.64 15.52
N ASP A 20 -1.95 11.59 14.65
CA ASP A 20 -1.99 11.05 13.29
C ASP A 20 -1.78 9.53 13.27
N ARG A 21 -2.74 8.82 13.84
CA ARG A 21 -2.77 7.35 13.83
C ARG A 21 -3.46 6.83 12.58
N LEU A 22 -2.71 6.68 11.50
CA LEU A 22 -3.19 6.12 10.21
C LEU A 22 -3.97 4.80 10.35
N ARG A 23 -3.65 3.99 11.38
CA ARG A 23 -4.37 2.75 11.70
C ARG A 23 -5.85 2.96 12.03
N ARG A 24 -6.30 4.16 12.41
CA ARG A 24 -7.71 4.47 12.74
C ARG A 24 -8.63 4.26 11.54
N LEU A 25 -8.22 4.69 10.35
CA LEU A 25 -8.98 4.50 9.11
C LEU A 25 -9.09 3.01 8.69
N ARG A 26 -8.19 2.16 9.21
CA ARG A 26 -8.15 0.72 8.90
C ARG A 26 -8.88 -0.15 9.95
N ARG A 27 -9.56 0.45 10.94
CA ARG A 27 -10.14 -0.27 12.10
C ARG A 27 -11.31 -1.19 11.75
N THR A 28 -12.21 -0.78 10.86
CA THR A 28 -13.41 -1.56 10.50
C THR A 28 -13.47 -1.82 9.00
N LYS A 29 -14.29 -2.79 8.59
CA LYS A 29 -14.55 -3.06 7.16
C LYS A 29 -15.25 -1.89 6.47
N ALA A 30 -16.18 -1.23 7.18
CA ALA A 30 -16.90 -0.07 6.65
C ALA A 30 -15.96 1.13 6.42
N LEU A 31 -15.11 1.45 7.39
CA LEU A 31 -14.14 2.56 7.26
C LEU A 31 -13.16 2.32 6.11
N ARG A 32 -12.64 1.09 5.97
CA ARG A 32 -11.75 0.73 4.86
C ARG A 32 -12.41 0.90 3.50
N ARG A 33 -13.70 0.57 3.36
CA ARG A 33 -14.46 0.77 2.11
C ARG A 33 -14.68 2.24 1.79
N LEU A 34 -14.91 3.09 2.81
CA LEU A 34 -15.13 4.53 2.61
C LEU A 34 -13.88 5.26 2.11
N VAL A 35 -12.70 4.84 2.54
CA VAL A 35 -11.41 5.49 2.18
C VAL A 35 -10.64 4.74 1.09
N GLN A 36 -11.25 3.75 0.45
CA GLN A 36 -10.60 2.95 -0.58
C GLN A 36 -10.49 3.76 -1.89
N GLU A 37 -9.26 3.96 -2.36
CA GLU A 37 -9.00 4.72 -3.60
C GLU A 37 -9.18 3.87 -4.86
N THR A 38 -8.91 2.56 -4.78
CA THR A 38 -8.91 1.66 -5.94
C THR A 38 -10.03 0.65 -5.84
N THR A 39 -10.90 0.62 -6.85
CA THR A 39 -11.93 -0.41 -7.06
C THR A 39 -11.65 -1.17 -8.34
N LEU A 40 -12.12 -2.40 -8.42
CA LEU A 40 -12.05 -3.21 -9.63
C LEU A 40 -13.44 -3.80 -9.89
N SER A 41 -13.94 -3.68 -11.12
CA SER A 41 -15.19 -4.26 -11.58
C SER A 41 -14.92 -5.32 -12.67
N PRO A 42 -15.89 -6.19 -12.98
CA PRO A 42 -15.77 -7.11 -14.11
C PRO A 42 -15.56 -6.42 -15.46
N ASP A 43 -15.96 -5.16 -15.60
CA ASP A 43 -15.78 -4.36 -16.81
C ASP A 43 -14.30 -3.99 -17.04
N ASP A 44 -13.48 -4.03 -16.00
CA ASP A 44 -12.03 -3.79 -16.08
C ASP A 44 -11.26 -5.03 -16.61
N PHE A 45 -11.93 -6.18 -16.76
CA PHE A 45 -11.30 -7.42 -17.19
C PHE A 45 -11.37 -7.62 -18.71
N ILE A 46 -10.24 -8.02 -19.28
CA ILE A 46 -10.16 -8.53 -20.64
C ILE A 46 -10.23 -10.05 -20.57
N TYR A 47 -11.19 -10.66 -21.27
CA TYR A 47 -11.32 -12.12 -21.36
C TYR A 47 -10.78 -12.64 -22.70
N PRO A 48 -9.51 -13.10 -22.77
CA PRO A 48 -8.96 -13.64 -23.99
C PRO A 48 -9.60 -14.99 -24.30
N LEU A 49 -10.17 -15.10 -25.50
CA LEU A 49 -10.73 -16.33 -26.03
C LEU A 49 -9.82 -16.87 -27.12
N PHE A 50 -9.36 -18.10 -26.94
CA PHE A 50 -8.59 -18.82 -27.93
C PHE A 50 -9.53 -19.77 -28.67
N VAL A 51 -9.54 -19.68 -30.01
CA VAL A 51 -10.39 -20.51 -30.87
C VAL A 51 -9.49 -21.41 -31.70
N GLN A 52 -9.87 -22.69 -31.81
CA GLN A 52 -9.27 -23.65 -32.72
C GLN A 52 -10.31 -24.07 -33.76
N GLU A 53 -9.86 -24.31 -34.98
CA GLU A 53 -10.67 -24.87 -36.06
C GLU A 53 -11.18 -26.26 -35.66
N GLY A 54 -12.47 -26.52 -35.86
CA GLY A 54 -13.06 -27.85 -35.68
C GLY A 54 -12.63 -28.80 -36.79
N THR A 55 -12.55 -30.10 -36.48
CA THR A 55 -12.33 -31.20 -37.45
C THR A 55 -13.47 -31.33 -38.45
#